data_AF-T0K9B8-F1
#
_entry.id   AF-T0K9B8-F1
#
_cell.length_a   1.000
_cell.length_b   1.000
_cell.length_c   1.000
_cell.angle_alpha   90.00
_cell.angle_beta   90.00
_cell.angle_gamma   90.00
#
_symmetry.space_group_name_H-M   'P 1'
#
loop_
_entity.id
_entity.type
_entity.pdbx_description
1 polymer ?
#
loop_
_entity_poly.entity_id
_entity_poly.type
_entity_poly.pdbx_seq_one_letter_code
_entity_poly.pdbx_strand_id
1 'polypeptide(L)'
;MTPTKLLIGQILVVLAIIVASIWVATQWAAAQLAYQPELGPPWFMAFGQPVYHPWSIFPWWFSFDAYAPIIFDEAGAIAAAGGFIGCGAAIFGSLWRARQSNNLTTYGSARWANHRDIKAASLLDSKGVALGRIGADDLRHDGPEHVMAFAPTRSGKGVGLVVPTLLSWTGSTVVHDIKGENWQLTAGWRARFSHCLLFNPTDARSARYNPLLEVRRGVNEVRDVQNIADILVDPEGALERRNHWEKTSHSLLVGAILHVLYAEEEKTLANVACLLSDPQRSFAATLRRMMATNHLGTEDAPLVHPVVASAARELLNKSENERSGVLSTARSDARRKPIGLPRRSPRDCPSRRFTSTTRSAAINRDGVRYARSTTASGPMSNSPRRWRATRRRHCSSSIARARQSWSIIG
;
A
#
# COMPACT_ATOMS: atom_id res chain seq x y z
N MET A 1 -1.39 -31.94 -8.96
CA MET A 1 -1.69 -33.19 -9.70
C MET A 1 -2.43 -34.13 -8.75
N THR A 2 -3.33 -35.00 -9.24
CA THR A 2 -4.08 -35.92 -8.36
C THR A 2 -3.22 -37.11 -7.91
N PRO A 3 -3.34 -37.58 -6.64
CA PRO A 3 -2.52 -38.69 -6.12
C PRO A 3 -2.62 -39.99 -6.95
N THR A 4 -3.78 -40.25 -7.53
CA THR A 4 -4.08 -41.41 -8.37
C THR A 4 -3.15 -41.52 -9.58
N LYS A 5 -2.83 -40.40 -10.24
CA LYS A 5 -1.95 -40.41 -11.44
C LYS A 5 -0.52 -40.86 -11.10
N LEU A 6 -0.02 -40.52 -9.91
CA LEU A 6 1.29 -40.95 -9.41
C LEU A 6 1.29 -42.40 -8.90
N LEU A 7 0.14 -42.96 -8.53
CA LEU A 7 0.03 -44.39 -8.23
C LEU A 7 0.10 -45.22 -9.51
N ILE A 8 -0.68 -44.85 -10.53
CA ILE A 8 -0.70 -45.52 -11.84
C ILE A 8 0.70 -45.50 -12.49
N GLY A 9 1.40 -44.36 -12.46
CA GLY A 9 2.76 -44.26 -12.99
C GLY A 9 3.76 -45.22 -12.32
N GLN A 10 3.68 -45.39 -10.99
CA GLN A 10 4.55 -46.34 -10.28
C GLN A 10 4.23 -47.80 -10.66
N ILE A 11 2.94 -48.15 -10.78
CA ILE A 11 2.51 -49.50 -11.19
C ILE A 11 3.02 -49.83 -12.60
N LEU A 12 2.91 -48.88 -13.54
CA LEU A 12 3.41 -49.06 -14.91
C LEU A 12 4.93 -49.25 -14.96
N VAL A 13 5.71 -48.54 -14.14
CA VAL A 13 7.17 -48.72 -14.06
C VAL A 13 7.52 -50.11 -13.53
N VAL A 14 6.87 -50.58 -12.46
CA VAL A 14 7.12 -51.92 -11.91
C VAL A 14 6.74 -53.02 -12.91
N LEU A 15 5.60 -52.88 -13.60
CA LEU A 15 5.17 -53.80 -14.65
C LEU A 15 6.16 -53.83 -15.83
N ALA A 16 6.64 -52.66 -16.26
CA ALA A 16 7.63 -52.56 -17.34
C ALA A 16 8.96 -53.23 -16.97
N ILE A 17 9.43 -53.10 -15.72
CA ILE A 17 10.64 -53.80 -15.22
C ILE A 17 10.45 -55.32 -15.28
N ILE A 18 9.30 -55.84 -14.83
CA ILE A 18 9.01 -57.28 -14.81
C ILE A 18 8.87 -57.84 -16.24
N VAL A 19 8.18 -57.14 -17.14
CA VAL A 19 8.08 -57.56 -18.55
C VAL A 19 9.45 -57.52 -19.23
N ALA A 20 10.29 -56.53 -18.92
CA ALA A 20 11.64 -56.44 -19.47
C ALA A 20 12.56 -57.55 -18.96
N SER A 21 12.55 -57.90 -17.66
CA SER A 21 13.39 -58.98 -17.14
C SER A 21 13.00 -60.36 -17.68
N ILE A 22 11.69 -60.62 -17.80
CA ILE A 22 11.14 -61.82 -18.43
C ILE A 22 11.54 -61.87 -19.93
N TRP A 23 11.52 -60.74 -20.63
CA TRP A 23 11.94 -60.69 -22.04
C TRP A 23 13.44 -60.92 -22.22
N VAL A 24 14.28 -60.35 -21.34
CA VAL A 24 15.74 -60.59 -21.31
C VAL A 24 16.06 -62.05 -20.99
N ALA A 25 15.42 -62.64 -19.98
CA ALA A 25 15.55 -64.06 -19.67
C ALA A 25 15.20 -64.94 -20.87
N THR A 26 14.16 -64.57 -21.62
CA THR A 26 13.73 -65.30 -22.83
C THR A 26 14.74 -65.20 -23.97
N GLN A 27 15.27 -64.00 -24.28
CA GLN A 27 16.31 -63.89 -25.32
C GLN A 27 17.61 -64.59 -24.92
N TRP A 28 17.95 -64.56 -23.63
CA TRP A 28 19.12 -65.24 -23.08
C TRP A 28 18.98 -66.76 -23.20
N ALA A 29 17.83 -67.34 -22.79
CA ALA A 29 17.56 -68.77 -22.94
C ALA A 29 17.59 -69.21 -24.42
N ALA A 30 17.01 -68.41 -25.32
CA ALA A 30 17.02 -68.68 -26.76
C ALA A 30 18.45 -68.67 -27.35
N ALA A 31 19.31 -67.75 -26.89
CA ALA A 31 20.72 -67.68 -27.30
C ALA A 31 21.54 -68.88 -26.79
N GLN A 32 21.31 -69.30 -25.53
CA GLN A 32 21.99 -70.46 -24.93
C GLN A 32 21.54 -71.79 -25.58
N LEU A 33 20.29 -71.86 -26.07
CA LEU A 33 19.76 -72.96 -26.90
C LEU A 33 20.04 -72.76 -28.40
N ALA A 34 21.03 -71.92 -28.75
CA ALA A 34 21.52 -71.67 -30.11
C ALA A 34 20.44 -71.36 -31.17
N TYR A 35 19.30 -70.83 -30.74
CA TYR A 35 18.12 -70.56 -31.57
C TYR A 35 17.59 -71.78 -32.36
N GLN A 36 17.64 -72.97 -31.74
CA GLN A 36 17.17 -74.22 -32.34
C GLN A 36 15.71 -74.14 -32.86
N PRO A 37 15.37 -74.76 -34.02
CA PRO A 37 14.04 -74.66 -34.64
C PRO A 37 12.86 -75.04 -33.74
N GLU A 38 13.10 -75.91 -32.76
CA GLU A 38 12.13 -76.45 -31.80
C GLU A 38 11.60 -75.37 -30.83
N LEU A 39 12.28 -74.21 -30.73
CA LEU A 39 11.78 -73.03 -30.01
C LEU A 39 10.59 -72.36 -30.73
N GLY A 40 10.34 -72.71 -31.99
CA GLY A 40 9.31 -72.13 -32.84
C GLY A 40 9.78 -70.90 -33.64
N PRO A 41 8.89 -70.31 -34.45
CA PRO A 41 9.23 -69.15 -35.26
C PRO A 41 9.49 -67.91 -34.37
N PRO A 42 10.51 -67.09 -34.68
CA PRO A 42 10.73 -65.83 -33.99
C PRO A 42 9.62 -64.81 -34.31
N TRP A 43 9.40 -63.88 -33.38
CA TRP A 43 8.45 -62.79 -33.54
C TRP A 43 8.91 -61.79 -34.62
N PHE A 44 10.22 -61.49 -34.64
CA PHE A 44 10.88 -60.72 -35.70
C PHE A 44 12.40 -60.96 -35.66
N MET A 45 13.12 -60.52 -36.71
CA MET A 45 14.59 -60.50 -36.72
C MET A 45 15.10 -59.10 -36.37
N ALA A 46 16.09 -58.99 -35.48
CA ALA A 46 16.76 -57.74 -35.12
C ALA A 46 18.27 -57.92 -35.13
N PHE A 47 19.00 -57.04 -35.83
CA PHE A 47 20.47 -57.09 -35.95
C PHE A 47 21.03 -58.48 -36.37
N GLY A 48 20.25 -59.23 -37.17
CA GLY A 48 20.59 -60.59 -37.61
C GLY A 48 20.21 -61.70 -36.62
N GLN A 49 19.73 -61.37 -35.43
CA GLN A 49 19.31 -62.34 -34.41
C GLN A 49 17.78 -62.51 -34.37
N PRO A 50 17.26 -63.72 -34.10
CA PRO A 50 15.84 -63.97 -33.90
C PRO A 50 15.38 -63.46 -32.53
N VAL A 51 14.34 -62.63 -32.51
CA VAL A 51 13.73 -62.09 -31.30
C VAL A 51 12.41 -62.79 -31.01
N TYR A 52 12.27 -63.32 -29.80
CA TYR A 52 11.09 -64.05 -29.35
C TYR A 52 10.18 -63.19 -28.45
N HIS A 53 8.93 -63.61 -28.27
CA HIS A 53 8.00 -62.93 -27.35
C HIS A 53 8.46 -63.06 -25.88
N PRO A 54 8.18 -62.08 -25.00
CA PRO A 54 8.54 -62.16 -23.58
C PRO A 54 8.05 -63.43 -22.87
N TRP A 55 6.89 -63.96 -23.24
CA TRP A 55 6.29 -65.14 -22.60
C TRP A 55 6.76 -66.47 -23.20
N SER A 56 7.60 -66.49 -24.24
CA SER A 56 8.04 -67.74 -24.88
C SER A 56 8.86 -68.65 -23.96
N ILE A 57 9.52 -68.09 -22.92
CA ILE A 57 10.24 -68.90 -21.92
C ILE A 57 9.34 -69.91 -21.20
N PHE A 58 8.07 -69.61 -20.92
CA PHE A 58 7.20 -70.51 -20.14
C PHE A 58 6.87 -71.85 -20.84
N PRO A 59 6.41 -71.89 -22.11
CA PRO A 59 6.21 -73.16 -22.82
C PRO A 59 7.52 -73.88 -23.15
N TRP A 60 8.64 -73.15 -23.30
CA TRP A 60 9.96 -73.78 -23.43
C TRP A 60 10.41 -74.46 -22.14
N TRP A 61 10.22 -73.81 -20.99
CA TRP A 61 10.49 -74.38 -19.67
C TRP A 61 9.69 -75.68 -19.49
N PHE A 62 8.39 -75.67 -19.77
CA PHE A 62 7.55 -76.87 -19.70
C PHE A 62 7.98 -78.01 -20.63
N SER A 63 8.52 -77.70 -21.81
CA SER A 63 8.88 -78.70 -22.84
C SER A 63 10.33 -79.20 -22.78
N PHE A 64 11.28 -78.37 -22.31
CA PHE A 64 12.72 -78.61 -22.50
C PHE A 64 13.56 -78.62 -21.21
N ASP A 65 12.99 -78.28 -20.05
CA ASP A 65 13.68 -78.27 -18.75
C ASP A 65 14.34 -79.62 -18.41
N ALA A 66 13.66 -80.73 -18.68
CA ALA A 66 14.19 -82.08 -18.48
C ALA A 66 15.47 -82.40 -19.31
N TYR A 67 15.79 -81.58 -20.32
CA TYR A 67 16.98 -81.73 -21.17
C TYR A 67 18.06 -80.67 -20.89
N ALA A 68 17.68 -79.49 -20.37
CA ALA A 68 18.57 -78.34 -20.20
C ALA A 68 18.31 -77.56 -18.88
N PRO A 69 18.23 -78.22 -17.71
CA PRO A 69 17.71 -77.60 -16.49
C PRO A 69 18.53 -76.38 -16.05
N ILE A 70 19.86 -76.45 -16.15
CA ILE A 70 20.77 -75.35 -15.80
C ILE A 70 20.45 -74.06 -16.58
N ILE A 71 20.04 -74.17 -17.85
CA ILE A 71 19.68 -73.01 -18.68
C ILE A 71 18.34 -72.42 -18.20
N PHE A 72 17.36 -73.24 -17.83
CA PHE A 72 16.08 -72.73 -17.33
C PHE A 72 16.18 -72.19 -15.89
N ASP A 73 17.03 -72.77 -15.04
CA ASP A 73 17.39 -72.23 -13.72
C ASP A 73 18.04 -70.85 -13.82
N GLU A 74 19.06 -70.67 -14.67
CA GLU A 74 19.73 -69.37 -14.86
C GLU A 74 18.81 -68.33 -15.49
N ALA A 75 17.99 -68.72 -16.49
CA ALA A 75 16.98 -67.82 -17.06
C ALA A 75 15.89 -67.46 -16.03
N GLY A 76 15.51 -68.39 -15.16
CA GLY A 76 14.64 -68.18 -14.01
C GLY A 76 15.22 -67.17 -13.02
N ALA A 77 16.51 -67.27 -12.72
CA ALA A 77 17.22 -66.32 -11.86
C ALA A 77 17.25 -64.91 -12.47
N ILE A 78 17.46 -64.77 -13.79
CA ILE A 78 17.39 -63.49 -14.51
C ILE A 78 15.97 -62.88 -14.41
N ALA A 79 14.92 -63.69 -14.62
CA ALA A 79 13.54 -63.23 -14.48
C ALA A 79 13.23 -62.77 -13.04
N ALA A 80 13.64 -63.57 -12.04
CA ALA A 80 13.46 -63.29 -10.61
C ALA A 80 14.21 -62.03 -10.13
N ALA A 81 15.41 -61.77 -10.66
CA ALA A 81 16.17 -60.55 -10.37
C ALA A 81 15.37 -59.27 -10.72
N GLY A 82 14.59 -59.31 -11.82
CA GLY A 82 13.68 -58.22 -12.16
C GLY A 82 12.55 -58.00 -11.16
N GLY A 83 12.10 -59.05 -10.48
CA GLY A 83 11.16 -58.95 -9.35
C GLY A 83 11.75 -58.13 -8.20
N PHE A 84 13.00 -58.41 -7.80
CA PHE A 84 13.71 -57.63 -6.78
C PHE A 84 13.93 -56.16 -7.20
N ILE A 85 14.29 -55.92 -8.47
CA ILE A 85 14.45 -54.55 -9.02
C ILE A 85 13.10 -53.82 -9.02
N GLY A 86 12.01 -54.49 -9.39
CA GLY A 86 10.64 -53.96 -9.33
C GLY A 86 10.21 -53.58 -7.90
N CYS A 87 10.50 -54.44 -6.92
CA CYS A 87 10.29 -54.14 -5.50
C CYS A 87 11.11 -52.93 -5.03
N GLY A 88 12.39 -52.84 -5.43
CA GLY A 88 13.24 -51.69 -5.13
C GLY A 88 12.70 -50.38 -5.71
N ALA A 89 12.26 -50.39 -6.97
CA ALA A 89 11.61 -49.25 -7.62
C ALA A 89 10.29 -48.86 -6.94
N ALA A 90 9.51 -49.84 -6.47
CA ALA A 90 8.26 -49.60 -5.74
C ALA A 90 8.51 -48.95 -4.37
N ILE A 91 9.51 -49.41 -3.62
CA ILE A 91 9.93 -48.83 -2.33
C ILE A 91 10.43 -47.40 -2.54
N PHE A 92 11.30 -47.16 -3.52
CA PHE A 92 11.82 -45.83 -3.83
C PHE A 92 10.71 -44.86 -4.24
N GLY A 93 9.79 -45.28 -5.11
CA GLY A 93 8.62 -44.49 -5.50
C GLY A 93 7.69 -44.16 -4.34
N SER A 94 7.54 -45.08 -3.38
CA SER A 94 6.77 -44.84 -2.14
C SER A 94 7.45 -43.82 -1.22
N LEU A 95 8.76 -43.94 -1.00
CA LEU A 95 9.55 -42.98 -0.20
C LEU A 95 9.58 -41.57 -0.84
N TRP A 96 9.64 -41.49 -2.16
CA TRP A 96 9.54 -40.22 -2.89
C TRP A 96 8.16 -39.58 -2.71
N ARG A 97 7.08 -40.36 -2.85
CA ARG A 97 5.68 -39.95 -2.64
C ARG A 97 5.46 -39.43 -1.22
N ALA A 98 5.98 -40.11 -0.20
CA ALA A 98 5.86 -39.72 1.20
C ALA A 98 6.50 -38.35 1.51
N ARG A 99 7.59 -38.00 0.82
CA ARG A 99 8.19 -36.65 0.91
C ARG A 99 7.33 -35.56 0.25
N GLN A 100 6.52 -35.93 -0.76
CA GLN A 100 5.68 -34.99 -1.50
C GLN A 100 4.30 -34.77 -0.86
N SER A 101 3.79 -35.72 -0.06
CA SER A 101 2.50 -35.59 0.65
C SER A 101 2.49 -34.50 1.74
N ASN A 102 3.64 -34.02 2.21
CA ASN A 102 3.72 -32.87 3.13
C ASN A 102 3.22 -31.54 2.51
N ASN A 103 2.93 -31.50 1.20
CA ASN A 103 2.37 -30.34 0.50
C ASN A 103 0.84 -30.46 0.25
N LEU A 104 0.09 -31.17 1.11
CA LEU A 104 -1.37 -31.25 1.04
C LEU A 104 -2.06 -29.99 1.59
N THR A 105 -2.25 -29.00 0.73
CA THR A 105 -2.79 -27.66 1.07
C THR A 105 -4.33 -27.62 1.23
N THR A 106 -4.95 -28.66 1.79
CA THR A 106 -6.41 -28.82 1.85
C THR A 106 -7.12 -27.69 2.60
N TYR A 107 -6.46 -27.13 3.61
CA TYR A 107 -6.93 -25.97 4.41
C TYR A 107 -6.14 -24.69 4.10
N GLY A 108 -5.57 -24.61 2.88
CA GLY A 108 -4.68 -23.53 2.45
C GLY A 108 -3.19 -23.91 2.48
N SER A 109 -2.36 -23.04 1.92
CA SER A 109 -0.90 -23.18 1.83
C SER A 109 -0.14 -22.31 2.85
N ALA A 110 -0.87 -21.65 3.75
CA ALA A 110 -0.31 -20.75 4.75
C ALA A 110 0.58 -21.53 5.75
N ARG A 111 1.80 -21.04 5.92
CA ARG A 111 2.81 -21.57 6.86
C ARG A 111 3.68 -20.42 7.36
N TRP A 112 4.39 -20.63 8.46
CA TRP A 112 5.42 -19.70 8.91
C TRP A 112 6.50 -19.53 7.83
N ALA A 113 6.95 -18.28 7.66
CA ALA A 113 8.03 -17.93 6.76
C ALA A 113 9.36 -18.47 7.30
N ASN A 114 10.13 -19.14 6.43
CA ASN A 114 11.52 -19.49 6.69
C ASN A 114 12.44 -18.40 6.11
N HIS A 115 13.72 -18.39 6.50
CA HIS A 115 14.67 -17.35 6.09
C HIS A 115 14.81 -17.16 4.56
N ARG A 116 14.55 -18.20 3.74
CA ARG A 116 14.52 -18.05 2.27
C ARG A 116 13.30 -17.25 1.80
N ASP A 117 12.13 -17.45 2.42
CA ASP A 117 10.93 -16.68 2.07
C ASP A 117 11.10 -15.21 2.50
N ILE A 118 11.62 -14.97 3.70
CA ILE A 118 11.89 -13.64 4.26
C ILE A 118 12.87 -12.87 3.36
N LYS A 119 13.92 -13.55 2.88
CA LYS A 119 14.87 -13.00 1.91
C LYS A 119 14.27 -12.80 0.51
N ALA A 120 13.40 -13.69 0.04
CA ALA A 120 12.73 -13.57 -1.25
C ALA A 120 11.69 -12.43 -1.27
N ALA A 121 11.09 -12.11 -0.12
CA ALA A 121 10.24 -10.95 0.10
C ALA A 121 11.03 -9.66 0.44
N SER A 122 12.36 -9.68 0.30
CA SER A 122 13.29 -8.57 0.60
C SER A 122 13.16 -7.97 2.01
N LEU A 123 12.63 -8.73 2.99
CA LEU A 123 12.35 -8.19 4.33
C LEU A 123 13.60 -8.01 5.22
N LEU A 124 14.78 -8.41 4.72
CA LEU A 124 16.08 -8.27 5.40
C LEU A 124 16.83 -6.99 4.99
N ASP A 125 16.24 -6.15 4.15
CA ASP A 125 16.88 -4.90 3.69
C ASP A 125 16.92 -3.83 4.78
N SER A 126 17.91 -2.94 4.69
CA SER A 126 18.13 -1.87 5.68
C SER A 126 17.14 -0.69 5.58
N LYS A 127 16.33 -0.64 4.52
CA LYS A 127 15.30 0.39 4.27
C LYS A 127 13.91 -0.12 4.62
N GLY A 128 12.90 0.74 4.53
CA GLY A 128 11.52 0.37 4.79
C GLY A 128 10.98 0.73 6.17
N VAL A 129 9.67 0.51 6.33
CA VAL A 129 8.95 0.48 7.60
C VAL A 129 9.45 -0.71 8.42
N ALA A 130 9.78 -0.52 9.69
CA ALA A 130 10.20 -1.61 10.58
C ALA A 130 8.99 -2.48 10.96
N LEU A 131 9.08 -3.80 10.71
CA LEU A 131 8.05 -4.77 11.04
C LEU A 131 8.30 -5.49 12.38
N GLY A 132 9.57 -5.65 12.75
CA GLY A 132 9.99 -6.42 13.92
C GLY A 132 11.42 -6.93 13.76
N ARG A 133 11.73 -8.08 14.36
CA ARG A 133 13.05 -8.75 14.27
C ARG A 133 12.90 -10.26 14.37
N ILE A 134 13.71 -11.01 13.62
CA ILE A 134 13.83 -12.47 13.74
C ILE A 134 15.24 -12.85 14.19
N GLY A 135 15.38 -13.29 15.44
CA GLY A 135 16.69 -13.50 16.06
C GLY A 135 17.49 -12.18 16.14
N ALA A 136 18.53 -12.07 15.32
CA ALA A 136 19.34 -10.85 15.15
C ALA A 136 18.91 -9.98 13.96
N ASP A 137 18.14 -10.52 13.00
CA ASP A 137 17.83 -9.84 11.73
C ASP A 137 16.60 -8.92 11.88
N ASP A 138 16.81 -7.61 11.81
CA ASP A 138 15.73 -6.62 11.69
C ASP A 138 14.87 -6.93 10.45
N LEU A 139 13.54 -6.91 10.61
CA LEU A 139 12.59 -7.10 9.52
C LEU A 139 12.01 -5.74 9.09
N ARG A 140 12.09 -5.43 7.80
CA ARG A 140 11.63 -4.14 7.25
C ARG A 140 10.91 -4.30 5.90
N HIS A 141 10.14 -3.31 5.50
CA HIS A 141 9.38 -3.33 4.24
C HIS A 141 9.44 -1.98 3.52
N ASP A 142 10.11 -1.94 2.37
CA ASP A 142 10.32 -0.76 1.49
C ASP A 142 9.45 -0.83 0.21
N GLY A 143 8.39 -1.65 0.23
CA GLY A 143 7.50 -1.89 -0.90
C GLY A 143 6.39 -0.82 -1.05
N PRO A 144 5.66 -0.82 -2.19
CA PRO A 144 4.51 0.06 -2.40
C PRO A 144 3.27 -0.32 -1.57
N GLU A 145 3.25 -1.52 -0.95
CA GLU A 145 2.11 -2.07 -0.21
C GLU A 145 1.81 -1.32 1.11
N HIS A 146 0.75 -1.72 1.80
CA HIS A 146 0.33 -1.14 3.08
C HIS A 146 0.54 -2.14 4.22
N VAL A 147 1.16 -1.67 5.31
CA VAL A 147 1.45 -2.47 6.51
C VAL A 147 0.35 -2.24 7.54
N MET A 148 -0.29 -3.33 8.01
CA MET A 148 -1.31 -3.29 9.06
C MET A 148 -0.83 -4.04 10.30
N ALA A 149 -0.77 -3.36 11.46
CA ALA A 149 -0.21 -3.89 12.70
C ALA A 149 -1.30 -4.18 13.75
N PHE A 150 -1.74 -5.44 13.85
CA PHE A 150 -2.63 -5.88 14.92
C PHE A 150 -1.86 -6.07 16.24
N ALA A 151 -2.02 -5.14 17.17
CA ALA A 151 -1.23 -5.08 18.39
C ALA A 151 -2.05 -4.56 19.60
N PRO A 152 -2.31 -5.39 20.64
CA PRO A 152 -3.02 -4.99 21.86
C PRO A 152 -2.39 -3.80 22.61
N THR A 153 -3.07 -3.28 23.63
CA THR A 153 -2.46 -2.32 24.55
C THR A 153 -1.26 -2.95 25.28
N ARG A 154 -0.22 -2.14 25.56
CA ARG A 154 1.06 -2.57 26.18
C ARG A 154 1.88 -3.63 25.43
N SER A 155 1.45 -4.11 24.26
CA SER A 155 2.17 -5.07 23.38
C SER A 155 3.50 -4.57 22.78
N GLY A 156 3.88 -3.31 23.01
CA GLY A 156 5.13 -2.75 22.50
C GLY A 156 5.08 -2.09 21.12
N LYS A 157 3.92 -1.98 20.45
CA LYS A 157 3.84 -1.42 19.07
C LYS A 157 4.56 -0.07 18.86
N GLY A 158 4.54 0.80 19.87
CA GLY A 158 5.27 2.08 19.85
C GLY A 158 6.79 1.88 19.74
N VAL A 159 7.37 1.05 20.61
CA VAL A 159 8.84 0.84 20.69
C VAL A 159 9.37 -0.18 19.68
N GLY A 160 8.53 -1.11 19.19
CA GLY A 160 8.92 -2.17 18.27
C GLY A 160 8.68 -1.88 16.78
N LEU A 161 7.77 -0.96 16.45
CA LEU A 161 7.37 -0.67 15.06
C LEU A 161 7.39 0.83 14.76
N VAL A 162 6.65 1.64 15.53
CA VAL A 162 6.45 3.07 15.21
C VAL A 162 7.73 3.89 15.41
N VAL A 163 8.31 3.88 16.60
CA VAL A 163 9.53 4.65 16.91
C VAL A 163 10.73 4.18 16.09
N PRO A 164 11.02 2.87 15.92
CA PRO A 164 12.07 2.42 15.01
C PRO A 164 11.88 2.95 13.58
N THR A 165 10.66 2.85 13.03
CA THR A 165 10.35 3.38 11.69
C THR A 165 10.57 4.89 11.61
N LEU A 166 10.08 5.68 12.57
CA LEU A 166 10.25 7.14 12.54
C LEU A 166 11.72 7.58 12.70
N LEU A 167 12.59 6.73 13.27
CA LEU A 167 14.02 6.97 13.36
C LEU A 167 14.81 6.49 12.12
N SER A 168 14.39 5.41 11.46
CA SER A 168 15.08 4.84 10.28
C SER A 168 14.58 5.34 8.92
N TRP A 169 13.28 5.62 8.80
CA TRP A 169 12.63 6.01 7.54
C TRP A 169 12.99 7.45 7.16
N THR A 170 13.83 7.61 6.13
CA THR A 170 14.30 8.92 5.66
C THR A 170 13.28 9.69 4.82
N GLY A 171 12.19 9.04 4.39
CA GLY A 171 11.11 9.66 3.63
C GLY A 171 10.20 10.56 4.47
N SER A 172 9.32 11.29 3.77
CA SER A 172 8.23 12.06 4.38
C SER A 172 7.28 11.15 5.18
N THR A 173 6.68 11.71 6.23
CA THR A 173 5.79 11.00 7.16
C THR A 173 4.72 11.94 7.70
N VAL A 174 3.45 11.53 7.63
CA VAL A 174 2.37 12.12 8.42
C VAL A 174 2.03 11.13 9.53
N VAL A 175 1.96 11.58 10.78
CA VAL A 175 1.82 10.72 11.96
C VAL A 175 0.64 11.19 12.81
N HIS A 176 -0.33 10.31 13.05
CA HIS A 176 -1.47 10.61 13.90
C HIS A 176 -1.14 10.33 15.38
N ASP A 177 -0.37 11.23 15.99
CA ASP A 177 0.13 11.07 17.35
C ASP A 177 -0.83 11.65 18.41
N ILE A 178 -1.88 10.89 18.74
CA ILE A 178 -2.93 11.27 19.72
C ILE A 178 -2.34 11.65 21.10
N LYS A 179 -1.16 11.14 21.46
CA LYS A 179 -0.52 11.37 22.76
C LYS A 179 0.65 12.36 22.75
N GLY A 180 1.22 12.65 21.59
CA GLY A 180 2.50 13.37 21.48
C GLY A 180 3.75 12.53 21.85
N GLU A 181 3.62 11.20 22.04
CA GLU A 181 4.74 10.31 22.41
C GLU A 181 5.75 10.18 21.25
N ASN A 182 5.27 10.04 20.02
CA ASN A 182 6.11 9.89 18.83
C ASN A 182 6.83 11.21 18.50
N TRP A 183 6.14 12.35 18.62
CA TRP A 183 6.74 13.67 18.43
C TRP A 183 7.89 13.91 19.42
N GLN A 184 7.64 13.70 20.71
CA GLN A 184 8.65 13.89 21.76
C GLN A 184 9.90 13.03 21.56
N LEU A 185 9.73 11.76 21.19
CA LEU A 185 10.84 10.82 21.02
C LEU A 185 11.62 11.00 19.70
N THR A 186 10.96 11.42 18.61
CA THR A 186 11.56 11.30 17.26
C THR A 186 11.74 12.62 16.51
N ALA A 187 10.99 13.68 16.81
CA ALA A 187 11.05 14.92 16.03
C ALA A 187 12.44 15.58 16.07
N GLY A 188 13.13 15.56 17.22
CA GLY A 188 14.50 16.09 17.36
C GLY A 188 15.59 15.30 16.63
N TRP A 189 15.31 14.06 16.23
CA TRP A 189 16.16 13.29 15.32
C TRP A 189 15.80 13.59 13.86
N ARG A 190 14.51 13.52 13.51
CA ARG A 190 14.02 13.77 12.14
C ARG A 190 14.33 15.18 11.65
N ALA A 191 14.32 16.19 12.54
CA ALA A 191 14.70 17.57 12.26
C ALA A 191 16.16 17.77 11.79
N ARG A 192 17.01 16.75 11.90
CA ARG A 192 18.41 16.78 11.40
C ARG A 192 18.50 16.57 9.89
N PHE A 193 17.47 16.00 9.26
CA PHE A 193 17.45 15.65 7.83
C PHE A 193 16.12 15.97 7.12
N SER A 194 15.09 16.38 7.86
CA SER A 194 13.74 16.65 7.36
C SER A 194 13.12 17.86 8.07
N HIS A 195 12.05 18.43 7.50
CA HIS A 195 11.31 19.52 8.11
C HIS A 195 10.15 18.97 8.96
N CYS A 196 10.23 19.12 10.28
CA CYS A 196 9.23 18.59 11.21
C CYS A 196 8.29 19.70 11.70
N LEU A 197 6.98 19.51 11.50
CA LEU A 197 5.93 20.41 11.97
C LEU A 197 5.01 19.67 12.94
N LEU A 198 4.78 20.24 14.12
CA LEU A 198 3.75 19.80 15.06
C LEU A 198 2.43 20.47 14.67
N PHE A 199 1.37 19.69 14.42
CA PHE A 199 0.02 20.23 14.28
C PHE A 199 -0.86 19.72 15.44
N ASN A 200 -1.07 20.59 16.43
CA ASN A 200 -2.02 20.37 17.52
C ASN A 200 -2.69 21.72 17.84
N PRO A 201 -3.93 21.97 17.40
CA PRO A 201 -4.63 23.24 17.61
C PRO A 201 -4.83 23.69 19.08
N THR A 202 -4.46 22.88 20.07
CA THR A 202 -4.45 23.26 21.50
C THR A 202 -3.06 23.65 22.05
N ASP A 203 -1.97 23.33 21.33
CA ASP A 203 -0.60 23.61 21.76
C ASP A 203 -0.11 24.95 21.17
N ALA A 204 0.42 25.84 22.01
CA ALA A 204 0.98 27.12 21.58
C ALA A 204 2.18 26.99 20.62
N ARG A 205 2.84 25.82 20.59
CA ARG A 205 3.96 25.47 19.70
C ARG A 205 3.51 24.94 18.34
N SER A 206 2.20 24.78 18.12
CA SER A 206 1.67 24.24 16.86
C SER A 206 1.97 25.13 15.66
N ALA A 207 2.34 24.48 14.56
CA ALA A 207 2.23 25.06 13.23
C ALA A 207 0.79 25.55 12.99
N ARG A 208 0.68 26.65 12.23
CA ARG A 208 -0.61 27.23 11.84
C ARG A 208 -0.94 26.73 10.44
N TYR A 209 -2.16 26.24 10.25
CA TYR A 209 -2.67 25.79 8.97
C TYR A 209 -3.99 26.50 8.64
N ASN A 210 -4.20 26.83 7.38
CA ASN A 210 -5.43 27.43 6.89
C ASN A 210 -5.75 26.85 5.50
N PRO A 211 -6.68 25.89 5.39
CA PRO A 211 -6.94 25.18 4.13
C PRO A 211 -7.41 26.11 3.00
N LEU A 212 -7.93 27.31 3.34
CA LEU A 212 -8.35 28.28 2.34
C LEU A 212 -7.19 28.92 1.56
N LEU A 213 -5.94 28.78 2.02
CA LEU A 213 -4.75 29.25 1.28
C LEU A 213 -4.29 28.23 0.23
N GLU A 214 -4.67 26.96 0.36
CA GLU A 214 -4.32 25.89 -0.58
C GLU A 214 -5.28 25.83 -1.80
N VAL A 215 -6.35 26.65 -1.80
CA VAL A 215 -7.36 26.69 -2.87
C VAL A 215 -6.80 27.35 -4.13
N ARG A 216 -6.72 26.58 -5.23
CA ARG A 216 -6.17 27.04 -6.51
C ARG A 216 -7.25 27.74 -7.33
N ARG A 217 -7.31 29.06 -7.19
CA ARG A 217 -8.28 29.96 -7.83
C ARG A 217 -8.41 29.76 -9.35
N GLY A 218 -9.58 30.09 -9.90
CA GLY A 218 -9.97 29.75 -11.26
C GLY A 218 -10.35 28.27 -11.41
N VAL A 219 -9.87 27.62 -12.47
CA VAL A 219 -10.39 26.32 -12.96
C VAL A 219 -10.54 25.20 -11.90
N ASN A 220 -9.72 25.17 -10.86
CA ASN A 220 -9.79 24.13 -9.81
C ASN A 220 -10.58 24.54 -8.56
N GLU A 221 -10.98 25.81 -8.42
CA GLU A 221 -11.34 26.38 -7.11
C GLU A 221 -12.63 25.80 -6.53
N VAL A 222 -13.63 25.54 -7.36
CA VAL A 222 -14.88 24.91 -6.93
C VAL A 222 -14.60 23.50 -6.39
N ARG A 223 -13.72 22.73 -7.05
CA ARG A 223 -13.31 21.40 -6.61
C ARG A 223 -12.49 21.45 -5.32
N ASP A 224 -11.53 22.36 -5.23
CA ASP A 224 -10.68 22.51 -4.04
C ASP A 224 -11.51 22.94 -2.82
N VAL A 225 -12.48 23.83 -3.01
CA VAL A 225 -13.43 24.23 -1.96
C VAL A 225 -14.44 23.13 -1.62
N GLN A 226 -14.90 22.34 -2.59
CA GLN A 226 -15.72 21.14 -2.33
C GLN A 226 -14.98 20.14 -1.44
N ASN A 227 -13.72 19.81 -1.74
CA ASN A 227 -12.91 18.92 -0.89
C ASN A 227 -12.84 19.44 0.57
N ILE A 228 -12.73 20.77 0.77
CA ILE A 228 -12.69 21.38 2.11
C ILE A 228 -14.07 21.31 2.79
N ALA A 229 -15.17 21.54 2.05
CA ALA A 229 -16.53 21.44 2.57
C ALA A 229 -16.89 19.99 2.94
N ASP A 230 -16.48 19.01 2.13
CA ASP A 230 -16.64 17.57 2.43
C ASP A 230 -15.96 17.20 3.75
N ILE A 231 -14.71 17.60 3.97
CA ILE A 231 -13.96 17.34 5.21
C ILE A 231 -14.63 17.98 6.45
N LEU A 232 -15.32 19.11 6.29
CA LEU A 232 -15.99 19.81 7.39
C LEU A 232 -17.37 19.21 7.75
N VAL A 233 -18.15 18.82 6.74
CA VAL A 233 -19.51 18.27 6.91
C VAL A 233 -19.46 16.77 7.26
N ASP A 234 -18.57 16.02 6.61
CA ASP A 234 -18.54 14.55 6.61
C ASP A 234 -17.11 14.02 6.92
N PRO A 235 -16.57 14.28 8.13
CA PRO A 235 -15.21 13.89 8.50
C PRO A 235 -15.00 12.38 8.65
N GLU A 236 -16.08 11.59 8.62
CA GLU A 236 -16.06 10.12 8.68
C GLU A 236 -16.15 9.48 7.28
N GLY A 237 -16.40 10.26 6.22
CA GLY A 237 -16.54 9.76 4.85
C GLY A 237 -17.79 8.92 4.61
N ALA A 238 -18.83 9.10 5.44
CA ALA A 238 -20.07 8.32 5.45
C ALA A 238 -21.07 8.79 4.38
N LEU A 239 -20.58 8.96 3.15
CA LEU A 239 -21.25 9.56 1.98
C LEU A 239 -22.68 9.05 1.75
N GLU A 240 -22.94 7.76 2.01
CA GLU A 240 -24.24 7.11 1.81
C GLU A 240 -25.34 7.60 2.76
N ARG A 241 -25.01 8.29 3.86
CA ARG A 241 -26.00 8.73 4.88
C ARG A 241 -26.27 10.24 4.91
N ARG A 242 -25.78 11.02 3.93
CA ARG A 242 -25.94 12.48 3.96
C ARG A 242 -27.41 12.92 3.93
N ASN A 243 -27.87 13.48 5.05
CA ASN A 243 -29.19 14.06 5.21
C ASN A 243 -29.38 15.27 4.29
N HIS A 244 -30.64 15.64 4.00
CA HIS A 244 -30.96 16.84 3.21
C HIS A 244 -30.28 18.11 3.77
N TRP A 245 -30.27 18.26 5.10
CA TRP A 245 -29.62 19.36 5.80
C TRP A 245 -28.11 19.46 5.52
N GLU A 246 -27.41 18.32 5.52
CA GLU A 246 -25.96 18.25 5.25
C GLU A 246 -25.66 18.58 3.78
N LYS A 247 -26.50 18.13 2.84
CA LYS A 247 -26.37 18.45 1.40
C LYS A 247 -26.49 19.95 1.12
N THR A 248 -27.51 20.63 1.67
CA THR A 248 -27.64 22.08 1.50
C THR A 248 -26.60 22.86 2.34
N SER A 249 -26.15 22.32 3.48
CA SER A 249 -25.07 22.92 4.28
C SER A 249 -23.73 22.88 3.55
N HIS A 250 -23.42 21.78 2.86
CA HIS A 250 -22.28 21.68 1.97
C HIS A 250 -22.34 22.74 0.85
N SER A 251 -23.47 22.87 0.14
CA SER A 251 -23.66 23.93 -0.88
C SER A 251 -23.45 25.34 -0.31
N LEU A 252 -23.98 25.62 0.88
CA LEU A 252 -23.79 26.89 1.59
C LEU A 252 -22.32 27.14 1.94
N LEU A 253 -21.62 26.14 2.47
CA LEU A 253 -20.20 26.26 2.83
C LEU A 253 -19.33 26.51 1.60
N VAL A 254 -19.58 25.82 0.48
CA VAL A 254 -18.87 26.08 -0.79
C VAL A 254 -19.09 27.53 -1.25
N GLY A 255 -20.34 28.00 -1.27
CA GLY A 255 -20.66 29.39 -1.63
C GLY A 255 -20.06 30.43 -0.67
N ALA A 256 -20.07 30.16 0.63
CA ALA A 256 -19.54 31.06 1.66
C ALA A 256 -18.00 31.13 1.65
N ILE A 257 -17.31 29.99 1.43
CA ILE A 257 -15.85 29.94 1.28
C ILE A 257 -15.42 30.71 0.02
N LEU A 258 -16.07 30.48 -1.13
CA LEU A 258 -15.78 31.23 -2.36
C LEU A 258 -16.02 32.73 -2.20
N HIS A 259 -17.11 33.14 -1.52
CA HIS A 259 -17.35 34.54 -1.17
C HIS A 259 -16.22 35.12 -0.30
N VAL A 260 -15.78 34.44 0.76
CA VAL A 260 -14.66 34.89 1.61
C VAL A 260 -13.35 34.97 0.83
N LEU A 261 -13.06 33.98 -0.03
CA LEU A 261 -11.87 33.96 -0.87
C LEU A 261 -11.80 35.17 -1.80
N TYR A 262 -12.90 35.57 -2.41
CA TYR A 262 -12.92 36.70 -3.34
C TYR A 262 -13.15 38.07 -2.66
N ALA A 263 -14.17 38.21 -1.81
CA ALA A 263 -14.68 39.52 -1.40
C ALA A 263 -14.19 40.06 -0.03
N GLU A 264 -13.78 39.20 0.90
CA GLU A 264 -13.36 39.65 2.24
C GLU A 264 -11.87 40.06 2.30
N GLU A 265 -11.40 40.58 3.43
CA GLU A 265 -9.95 40.74 3.67
C GLU A 265 -9.36 39.45 4.26
N GLU A 266 -9.94 38.96 5.35
CA GLU A 266 -9.48 37.78 6.10
C GLU A 266 -9.92 36.45 5.45
N LYS A 267 -8.97 35.73 4.83
CA LYS A 267 -9.19 34.48 4.08
C LYS A 267 -9.23 33.24 4.98
N THR A 268 -10.04 33.22 6.04
CA THR A 268 -10.04 32.15 7.04
C THR A 268 -11.41 31.48 7.24
N LEU A 269 -11.41 30.20 7.64
CA LEU A 269 -12.64 29.50 8.08
C LEU A 269 -13.31 30.19 9.27
N ALA A 270 -12.54 30.88 10.12
CA ALA A 270 -13.08 31.71 11.19
C ALA A 270 -13.89 32.90 10.65
N ASN A 271 -13.46 33.51 9.55
CA ASN A 271 -14.22 34.57 8.89
C ASN A 271 -15.47 34.01 8.17
N VAL A 272 -15.39 32.84 7.54
CA VAL A 272 -16.58 32.12 7.02
C VAL A 272 -17.62 31.90 8.13
N ALA A 273 -17.16 31.47 9.32
CA ALA A 273 -18.01 31.28 10.48
C ALA A 273 -18.53 32.59 11.12
N CYS A 274 -17.86 33.73 10.93
CA CYS A 274 -18.40 35.06 11.28
C CYS A 274 -19.44 35.52 10.24
N LEU A 275 -19.13 35.47 8.94
CA LEU A 275 -20.03 35.85 7.84
C LEU A 275 -21.42 35.17 7.95
N LEU A 276 -21.43 33.86 8.22
CA LEU A 276 -22.65 33.08 8.37
C LEU A 276 -23.38 33.34 9.71
N SER A 277 -22.69 33.83 10.74
CA SER A 277 -23.23 33.98 12.11
C SER A 277 -23.25 35.44 12.61
N ASP A 278 -23.25 36.42 11.72
CA ASP A 278 -23.19 37.85 12.04
C ASP A 278 -24.44 38.28 12.84
N PRO A 279 -24.33 38.66 14.13
CA PRO A 279 -25.50 39.06 14.91
C PRO A 279 -26.07 40.42 14.51
N GLN A 280 -25.36 41.20 13.68
CA GLN A 280 -25.81 42.50 13.18
C GLN A 280 -26.49 42.41 11.79
N ARG A 281 -26.55 41.21 11.19
CA ARG A 281 -27.10 41.01 9.84
C ARG A 281 -27.93 39.74 9.76
N SER A 282 -29.21 39.86 9.38
CA SER A 282 -30.05 38.68 9.15
C SER A 282 -29.46 37.78 8.07
N PHE A 283 -29.61 36.47 8.20
CA PHE A 283 -29.00 35.51 7.27
C PHE A 283 -29.44 35.75 5.82
N ALA A 284 -30.71 36.12 5.60
CA ALA A 284 -31.22 36.50 4.29
C ALA A 284 -30.55 37.77 3.71
N ALA A 285 -30.08 38.70 4.55
CA ALA A 285 -29.28 39.84 4.10
C ALA A 285 -27.81 39.45 3.80
N THR A 286 -27.24 38.48 4.53
CA THR A 286 -25.94 37.87 4.15
C THR A 286 -26.02 37.20 2.78
N LEU A 287 -27.05 36.38 2.53
CA LEU A 287 -27.24 35.72 1.22
C LEU A 287 -27.44 36.75 0.08
N ARG A 288 -28.22 37.81 0.31
CA ARG A 288 -28.35 38.92 -0.67
C ARG A 288 -27.02 39.64 -0.90
N ARG A 289 -26.21 39.90 0.14
CA ARG A 289 -24.84 40.44 -0.03
C ARG A 289 -24.00 39.49 -0.87
N MET A 290 -24.04 38.19 -0.62
CA MET A 290 -23.33 37.19 -1.42
C MET A 290 -23.74 37.23 -2.90
N MET A 291 -25.01 37.49 -3.22
CA MET A 291 -25.50 37.66 -4.59
C MET A 291 -25.22 39.02 -5.23
N ALA A 292 -24.94 40.08 -4.44
CA ALA A 292 -24.73 41.45 -4.94
C ALA A 292 -23.25 41.87 -4.97
N THR A 293 -22.34 41.00 -4.55
CA THR A 293 -20.91 41.31 -4.45
C THR A 293 -20.18 40.92 -5.74
N ASN A 294 -19.31 41.80 -6.23
CA ASN A 294 -18.38 41.46 -7.31
C ASN A 294 -17.33 40.45 -6.81
N HIS A 295 -17.08 39.39 -7.59
CA HIS A 295 -16.05 38.38 -7.31
C HIS A 295 -15.06 38.22 -8.47
N LEU A 296 -15.56 38.24 -9.71
CA LEU A 296 -14.80 37.85 -10.91
C LEU A 296 -14.67 38.98 -11.95
N GLY A 297 -15.38 40.10 -11.77
CA GLY A 297 -15.46 41.19 -12.73
C GLY A 297 -14.61 42.40 -12.37
N THR A 298 -14.55 43.40 -13.25
CA THR A 298 -13.92 44.70 -12.96
C THR A 298 -14.83 45.57 -12.09
N GLU A 299 -14.36 46.76 -11.68
CA GLU A 299 -15.20 47.73 -10.97
C GLU A 299 -16.35 48.23 -11.86
N ASP A 300 -16.10 48.42 -13.17
CA ASP A 300 -17.11 48.85 -14.15
C ASP A 300 -18.08 47.74 -14.59
N ALA A 301 -17.63 46.48 -14.55
CA ALA A 301 -18.39 45.30 -14.99
C ALA A 301 -18.38 44.22 -13.90
N PRO A 302 -19.11 44.44 -12.78
CA PRO A 302 -19.10 43.54 -11.64
C PRO A 302 -19.73 42.18 -11.98
N LEU A 303 -19.00 41.09 -11.72
CA LEU A 303 -19.44 39.72 -12.00
C LEU A 303 -19.44 38.89 -10.72
N VAL A 304 -20.63 38.40 -10.36
CA VAL A 304 -20.86 37.53 -9.20
C VAL A 304 -20.41 36.11 -9.54
N HIS A 305 -19.66 35.45 -8.66
CA HIS A 305 -19.21 34.07 -8.90
C HIS A 305 -20.43 33.12 -9.00
N PRO A 306 -20.57 32.31 -10.08
CA PRO A 306 -21.82 31.60 -10.37
C PRO A 306 -22.24 30.61 -9.26
N VAL A 307 -21.29 29.87 -8.67
CA VAL A 307 -21.56 28.98 -7.52
C VAL A 307 -22.04 29.75 -6.27
N VAL A 308 -21.50 30.95 -6.01
CA VAL A 308 -21.91 31.81 -4.89
C VAL A 308 -23.34 32.31 -5.11
N ALA A 309 -23.65 32.77 -6.32
CA ALA A 309 -25.00 33.17 -6.72
C ALA A 309 -26.00 32.01 -6.64
N SER A 310 -25.59 30.81 -7.06
CA SER A 310 -26.43 29.59 -7.02
C SER A 310 -26.77 29.19 -5.59
N ALA A 311 -25.77 28.97 -4.73
CA ALA A 311 -25.97 28.56 -3.34
C ALA A 311 -26.79 29.58 -2.53
N ALA A 312 -26.57 30.88 -2.77
CA ALA A 312 -27.35 31.93 -2.11
C ALA A 312 -28.80 32.01 -2.62
N ARG A 313 -29.05 31.79 -3.91
CA ARG A 313 -30.40 31.75 -4.51
C ARG A 313 -31.17 30.50 -4.08
N GLU A 314 -30.54 29.33 -4.05
CA GLU A 314 -31.14 28.08 -3.56
C GLU A 314 -31.71 28.29 -2.14
N LEU A 315 -30.92 28.87 -1.25
CA LEU A 315 -31.36 29.14 0.12
C LEU A 315 -32.38 30.28 0.21
N LEU A 316 -32.25 31.37 -0.55
CA LEU A 316 -33.26 32.44 -0.54
C LEU A 316 -34.65 31.98 -1.02
N ASN A 317 -34.72 30.92 -1.83
CA ASN A 317 -35.97 30.29 -2.27
C ASN A 317 -36.55 29.30 -1.25
N LYS A 318 -35.82 28.93 -0.19
CA LYS A 318 -36.25 27.99 0.86
C LYS A 318 -36.96 28.71 2.02
N SER A 319 -37.79 27.99 2.78
CA SER A 319 -38.55 28.56 3.90
C SER A 319 -37.64 29.12 5.00
N GLU A 320 -38.14 29.97 5.91
CA GLU A 320 -37.30 30.55 6.98
C GLU A 320 -36.82 29.50 7.99
N ASN A 321 -37.69 28.56 8.35
CA ASN A 321 -37.35 27.44 9.21
C ASN A 321 -36.27 26.54 8.56
N GLU A 322 -36.39 26.29 7.26
CA GLU A 322 -35.43 25.49 6.50
C GLU A 322 -34.07 26.20 6.34
N ARG A 323 -34.07 27.48 5.96
CA ARG A 323 -32.85 28.33 5.93
C ARG A 323 -32.14 28.32 7.29
N SER A 324 -32.90 28.38 8.38
CA SER A 324 -32.37 28.38 9.75
C SER A 324 -31.80 27.01 10.16
N GLY A 325 -32.44 25.92 9.74
CA GLY A 325 -31.92 24.55 9.92
C GLY A 325 -30.57 24.36 9.23
N VAL A 326 -30.49 24.68 7.93
CA VAL A 326 -29.24 24.62 7.15
C VAL A 326 -28.15 25.50 7.76
N LEU A 327 -28.48 26.73 8.16
CA LEU A 327 -27.52 27.61 8.80
C LEU A 327 -26.97 27.01 10.10
N SER A 328 -27.79 26.34 10.91
CA SER A 328 -27.35 25.74 12.17
C SER A 328 -26.29 24.66 11.93
N THR A 329 -26.50 23.78 10.94
CA THR A 329 -25.57 22.72 10.53
C THR A 329 -24.30 23.28 9.89
N ALA A 330 -24.40 24.13 8.87
CA ALA A 330 -23.21 24.78 8.29
C ALA A 330 -22.37 25.55 9.33
N ARG A 331 -23.01 26.12 10.35
CA ARG A 331 -22.35 26.78 11.49
C ARG A 331 -21.73 25.79 12.48
N SER A 332 -22.30 24.62 12.74
CA SER A 332 -21.62 23.60 13.56
C SER A 332 -20.36 23.13 12.87
N ASP A 333 -20.44 22.89 11.56
CA ASP A 333 -19.40 22.24 10.77
C ASP A 333 -18.21 23.18 10.57
N ALA A 334 -18.46 24.43 10.16
CA ALA A 334 -17.43 25.48 10.10
C ALA A 334 -16.82 25.85 11.47
N ARG A 335 -17.41 25.43 12.59
CA ARG A 335 -16.91 25.64 13.95
C ARG A 335 -16.46 24.35 14.64
N ARG A 336 -16.42 23.21 13.94
CA ARG A 336 -16.12 21.86 14.46
C ARG A 336 -14.62 21.69 14.73
N LYS A 337 -14.13 22.37 15.77
CA LYS A 337 -12.75 22.27 16.23
C LYS A 337 -12.47 20.89 16.87
N PRO A 338 -11.22 20.39 16.78
CA PRO A 338 -10.67 19.54 17.82
C PRO A 338 -10.81 20.23 19.19
N ILE A 339 -11.16 19.46 20.22
CA ILE A 339 -11.48 19.95 21.56
C ILE A 339 -10.32 20.75 22.15
N GLY A 340 -10.56 21.96 22.69
CA GLY A 340 -9.65 22.61 23.64
C GLY A 340 -9.34 24.11 23.47
N LEU A 341 -9.70 24.77 22.35
CA LEU A 341 -9.54 26.23 22.24
C LEU A 341 -10.69 27.00 22.92
N PRO A 342 -10.42 28.09 23.67
CA PRO A 342 -11.46 28.89 24.32
C PRO A 342 -12.48 29.44 23.30
N ARG A 343 -13.73 29.56 23.75
CA ARG A 343 -14.82 30.16 22.97
C ARG A 343 -14.58 31.67 22.85
N ARG A 344 -14.11 32.13 21.68
CA ARG A 344 -14.35 33.53 21.29
C ARG A 344 -15.85 33.76 21.19
N SER A 345 -16.30 34.87 21.76
CA SER A 345 -17.70 35.30 21.76
C SER A 345 -18.16 35.62 20.34
N PRO A 346 -19.46 35.48 20.01
CA PRO A 346 -20.02 36.10 18.80
C PRO A 346 -19.80 37.62 18.73
N ARG A 347 -19.51 38.26 19.87
CA ARG A 347 -19.13 39.68 19.97
C ARG A 347 -17.69 39.97 19.52
N ASP A 348 -16.86 38.94 19.31
CA ASP A 348 -15.44 39.07 18.95
C ASP A 348 -15.18 39.00 17.43
N CYS A 349 -16.24 38.89 16.60
CA CYS A 349 -16.11 39.14 15.16
C CYS A 349 -15.82 40.64 14.95
N PRO A 350 -14.82 41.02 14.12
CA PRO A 350 -14.38 42.40 14.01
C PRO A 350 -15.46 43.29 13.39
N SER A 351 -16.12 44.11 14.21
CA SER A 351 -17.09 45.09 13.74
C SER A 351 -16.37 46.27 13.07
N ARG A 352 -16.66 46.51 11.79
CA ARG A 352 -16.27 47.73 11.09
C ARG A 352 -17.51 48.48 10.62
N ARG A 353 -17.59 49.76 10.98
CA ARG A 353 -18.41 50.72 10.24
C ARG A 353 -17.75 50.91 8.87
N PHE A 354 -18.55 50.95 7.80
CA PHE A 354 -18.04 51.34 6.50
C PHE A 354 -17.69 52.84 6.52
N THR A 355 -16.44 53.15 6.20
CA THR A 355 -16.00 54.48 5.75
C THR A 355 -15.40 54.30 4.37
N SER A 356 -16.04 54.84 3.35
CA SER A 356 -15.58 54.78 1.96
C SER A 356 -14.36 55.68 1.79
N THR A 357 -13.17 55.10 1.59
CA THR A 357 -11.97 55.85 1.24
C THR A 357 -11.19 55.10 0.19
N THR A 358 -11.46 55.43 -1.07
CA THR A 358 -10.77 54.86 -2.23
C THR A 358 -9.27 55.15 -2.15
N ARG A 359 -8.44 54.11 -2.15
CA ARG A 359 -7.00 54.21 -2.40
C ARG A 359 -6.62 53.22 -3.49
N SER A 360 -6.29 53.75 -4.66
CA SER A 360 -5.75 52.96 -5.76
C SER A 360 -4.44 52.29 -5.33
N ALA A 361 -4.37 50.96 -5.48
CA ALA A 361 -3.20 50.17 -5.17
C ALA A 361 -2.55 49.72 -6.49
N ALA A 362 -1.53 50.45 -6.94
CA ALA A 362 -0.81 50.11 -8.15
C ALA A 362 -0.12 48.74 -8.02
N ILE A 363 -0.43 47.82 -8.93
CA ILE A 363 0.23 46.51 -9.01
C ILE A 363 1.66 46.73 -9.49
N ASN A 364 2.65 46.60 -8.59
CA ASN A 364 4.05 46.51 -8.99
C ASN A 364 4.48 45.04 -9.04
N ARG A 365 5.27 44.69 -10.05
CA ARG A 365 5.86 43.35 -10.21
C ARG A 365 7.22 43.29 -9.52
N ASP A 366 7.75 42.06 -9.46
CA ASP A 366 9.13 41.70 -9.10
C ASP A 366 9.57 41.90 -7.64
N GLY A 367 10.59 41.12 -7.23
CA GLY A 367 11.34 41.36 -6.00
C GLY A 367 11.14 40.39 -4.83
N VAL A 368 11.37 39.08 -5.04
CA VAL A 368 11.64 38.16 -3.92
C VAL A 368 12.83 38.68 -3.10
N ARG A 369 12.62 39.00 -1.82
CA ARG A 369 13.70 39.37 -0.89
C ARG A 369 13.59 38.61 0.43
N TYR A 370 14.51 37.68 0.64
CA TYR A 370 14.78 37.09 1.95
C TYR A 370 15.38 38.14 2.89
N ALA A 371 14.77 38.35 4.05
CA ALA A 371 15.39 39.12 5.12
C ALA A 371 16.47 38.27 5.80
N ARG A 372 17.74 38.64 5.62
CA ARG A 372 18.84 38.20 6.50
C ARG A 372 19.03 39.23 7.60
N SER A 373 18.99 38.81 8.86
CA SER A 373 19.52 39.60 9.97
C SER A 373 21.04 39.41 10.07
N THR A 374 21.77 40.52 10.21
CA THR A 374 23.22 40.53 10.44
C THR A 374 23.55 41.47 11.59
N THR A 375 24.13 40.92 12.65
CA THR A 375 24.81 41.65 13.72
C THR A 375 26.12 40.93 14.04
N ALA A 376 27.21 41.67 14.24
CA ALA A 376 28.55 41.10 14.43
C ALA A 376 29.49 42.02 15.23
N SER A 377 29.92 41.55 16.40
CA SER A 377 31.04 41.99 17.26
C SER A 377 30.97 41.12 18.55
N GLY A 378 32.02 40.81 19.31
CA GLY A 378 33.47 41.04 19.20
C GLY A 378 34.29 39.76 19.55
N PRO A 379 35.62 39.85 19.79
CA PRO A 379 36.55 38.80 19.35
C PRO A 379 37.38 38.03 20.42
N MET A 380 38.20 37.09 19.93
CA MET A 380 39.31 36.33 20.60
C MET A 380 38.86 35.20 21.57
N SER A 381 39.44 33.99 21.62
CA SER A 381 40.51 33.28 20.86
C SER A 381 40.42 31.74 21.20
N ASN A 382 41.31 30.77 20.91
CA ASN A 382 42.66 30.76 20.32
C ASN A 382 43.09 29.40 19.65
N SER A 383 42.99 29.27 18.32
CA SER A 383 43.84 28.35 17.50
C SER A 383 43.61 26.80 17.63
N PRO A 384 44.24 25.89 16.83
CA PRO A 384 43.45 24.89 16.09
C PRO A 384 43.94 23.42 16.11
N ARG A 385 43.10 22.49 15.59
CA ARG A 385 43.57 21.24 14.97
C ARG A 385 42.95 21.00 13.59
N ARG A 386 43.82 20.57 12.65
CA ARG A 386 43.49 20.26 11.25
C ARG A 386 42.73 18.94 11.14
N TRP A 387 41.87 18.83 10.13
CA TRP A 387 41.91 17.69 9.18
C TRP A 387 41.61 18.18 7.76
N ARG A 388 42.02 17.40 6.75
CA ARG A 388 42.12 17.86 5.35
C ARG A 388 40.81 17.76 4.58
N ALA A 389 40.61 18.67 3.63
CA ALA A 389 39.58 18.57 2.61
C ALA A 389 40.00 17.67 1.43
N THR A 390 39.05 16.99 0.82
CA THR A 390 39.20 16.35 -0.49
C THR A 390 38.08 16.84 -1.42
N ARG A 391 38.43 17.36 -2.60
CA ARG A 391 37.47 17.92 -3.58
C ARG A 391 37.04 16.86 -4.61
N ARG A 392 35.77 16.89 -5.03
CA ARG A 392 35.27 16.97 -6.43
C ARG A 392 33.73 16.89 -6.42
N ARG A 393 33.00 17.88 -6.96
CA ARG A 393 32.64 18.08 -8.38
C ARG A 393 31.76 16.97 -8.98
N HIS A 394 30.43 17.10 -8.87
CA HIS A 394 29.55 17.60 -9.93
C HIS A 394 28.08 17.47 -9.47
N CYS A 395 27.28 18.52 -9.66
CA CYS A 395 25.83 18.47 -9.44
C CYS A 395 25.15 19.06 -10.67
N SER A 396 24.50 18.19 -11.44
CA SER A 396 23.75 18.52 -12.64
C SER A 396 22.81 17.36 -12.98
N SER A 397 21.61 17.68 -13.48
CA SER A 397 20.62 16.74 -14.05
C SER A 397 20.25 15.50 -13.22
N SER A 398 19.28 15.63 -12.30
CA SER A 398 18.19 14.66 -12.17
C SER A 398 17.00 15.24 -11.37
N ILE A 399 16.10 15.94 -12.05
CA ILE A 399 14.75 16.25 -11.51
C ILE A 399 13.74 15.57 -12.44
N ALA A 400 13.46 14.30 -12.17
CA ALA A 400 12.39 13.55 -12.83
C ALA A 400 11.94 12.35 -11.98
N ARG A 401 10.62 12.12 -11.92
CA ARG A 401 9.97 10.88 -11.43
C ARG A 401 10.18 10.52 -9.94
N ALA A 402 9.74 11.39 -9.03
CA ALA A 402 9.31 10.95 -7.70
C ALA A 402 7.83 10.49 -7.76
N ARG A 403 7.59 9.17 -7.87
CA ARG A 403 6.28 8.58 -7.50
C ARG A 403 6.33 8.25 -6.01
N GLN A 404 5.70 9.08 -5.17
CA GLN A 404 5.61 8.80 -3.73
C GLN A 404 4.39 7.92 -3.44
N SER A 405 4.63 6.72 -2.91
CA SER A 405 3.61 6.00 -2.13
C SER A 405 3.51 6.66 -0.74
N TRP A 406 2.32 6.68 -0.16
CA TRP A 406 2.05 7.31 1.13
C TRP A 406 1.71 6.25 2.17
N SER A 407 2.72 5.83 2.94
CA SER A 407 2.53 4.91 4.07
C SER A 407 1.96 5.66 5.28
N ILE A 408 0.66 5.52 5.52
CA ILE A 408 0.02 5.99 6.76
C ILE A 408 0.35 4.99 7.87
N ILE A 409 0.97 5.47 8.96
CA ILE A 409 1.25 4.69 10.17
C ILE A 409 0.32 5.19 11.28
N GLY A 410 -0.52 4.28 11.82
CA GLY A 410 -1.48 4.53 12.90
C GLY A 410 -1.22 3.72 14.17
#